data_AF-A0AAU3N3Y2-F1
#
_entry.id   AF-A0AAU3N3Y2-F1
#
_cell.length_a   1.000
_cell.length_b   1.000
_cell.length_c   1.000
_cell.angle_alpha   90.00
_cell.angle_beta   90.00
_cell.angle_gamma   90.00
#
_symmetry.space_group_name_H-M   'P 1'
#
loop_
_entity.id
_entity.type
_entity.pdbx_description
1 polymer ?
#
loop_
_entity_poly.entity_id
_entity_poly.type
_entity_poly.pdbx_seq_one_letter_code
_entity_poly.pdbx_strand_id
1 'polypeptide(L)'
;MEVGQLKHALASHEVVDQAIGVIVATGHMSPGESFDVLREVSMHTNIKLRHVAELVIEWGRTGNLCADVRHELDRRLAQRRAQGAASQPA
;
A
#
# COMPACT_ATOMS: atom_id res chain seq x y z
N MET A 1 -7.25 28.54 -2.10
CA MET A 1 -6.34 27.41 -1.87
C MET A 1 -6.30 26.57 -3.15
N GLU A 2 -5.88 27.12 -4.29
CA GLU A 2 -4.51 27.43 -4.75
C GLU A 2 -3.78 26.24 -5.40
N VAL A 3 -3.29 26.51 -6.61
CA VAL A 3 -3.00 25.61 -7.73
C VAL A 3 -1.65 24.88 -7.56
N GLY A 4 -1.27 24.59 -6.31
CA GLY A 4 -0.14 23.74 -5.95
C GLY A 4 -0.54 22.27 -5.69
N GLN A 5 -1.81 22.01 -5.39
CA GLN A 5 -2.30 20.66 -5.06
C GLN A 5 -2.36 19.74 -6.31
N LEU A 6 -2.61 20.27 -7.51
CA LEU A 6 -2.77 19.44 -8.71
C LEU A 6 -1.45 18.84 -9.21
N LYS A 7 -0.33 19.57 -9.21
CA LYS A 7 0.96 19.02 -9.66
C LYS A 7 1.53 18.00 -8.68
N HIS A 8 1.29 18.20 -7.38
CA HIS A 8 1.70 17.24 -6.35
C HIS A 8 0.78 16.00 -6.33
N ALA A 9 -0.51 16.18 -6.64
CA ALA A 9 -1.47 15.10 -6.78
C ALA A 9 -1.14 14.19 -7.96
N LEU A 10 -0.75 14.74 -9.11
CA LEU A 10 -0.37 13.94 -10.29
C LEU A 10 0.90 13.12 -10.05
N ALA A 11 1.97 13.73 -9.55
CA ALA A 11 3.22 13.01 -9.24
C ALA A 11 3.05 11.99 -8.10
N SER A 12 2.15 12.25 -7.15
CA SER A 12 1.77 11.26 -6.14
C SER A 12 0.92 10.16 -6.75
N HIS A 13 0.10 10.44 -7.75
CA HIS A 13 -0.71 9.44 -8.42
C HIS A 13 0.16 8.44 -9.16
N GLU A 14 1.18 8.88 -9.90
CA GLU A 14 2.07 8.00 -10.66
C GLU A 14 2.83 7.02 -9.77
N VAL A 15 3.35 7.49 -8.63
CA VAL A 15 4.10 6.62 -7.70
C VAL A 15 3.17 5.73 -6.88
N VAL A 16 1.96 6.21 -6.56
CA VAL A 16 0.95 5.38 -5.88
C VAL A 16 0.45 4.28 -6.80
N ASP A 17 0.23 4.57 -8.08
CA ASP A 17 -0.21 3.58 -9.09
C ASP A 17 0.85 2.48 -9.30
N GLN A 18 2.13 2.86 -9.35
CA GLN A 18 3.23 1.90 -9.39
C GLN A 18 3.31 1.02 -8.13
N ALA A 19 3.13 1.60 -6.94
CA ALA A 19 3.11 0.84 -5.68
C ALA A 19 1.93 -0.12 -5.62
N ILE A 20 0.76 0.30 -6.12
CA ILE A 20 -0.42 -0.57 -6.28
C ILE A 20 -0.07 -1.74 -7.18
N GLY A 21 0.56 -1.51 -8.33
CA GLY A 21 1.00 -2.57 -9.24
C GLY A 21 1.90 -3.62 -8.56
N VAL A 22 2.83 -3.18 -7.70
CA VAL A 22 3.69 -4.07 -6.91
C VAL A 22 2.87 -4.92 -5.92
N ILE A 23 1.93 -4.32 -5.18
CA ILE A 23 1.08 -5.05 -4.22
C ILE A 23 0.17 -6.03 -4.94
N VAL A 24 -0.43 -5.64 -6.07
CA VAL A 24 -1.27 -6.51 -6.90
C VAL A 24 -0.48 -7.74 -7.37
N ALA A 25 0.73 -7.52 -7.90
CA ALA A 25 1.60 -8.58 -8.40
C ALA A 25 2.08 -9.55 -7.30
N THR A 26 2.21 -9.07 -6.05
CA THR A 26 2.77 -9.87 -4.95
C THR A 26 1.69 -10.51 -4.06
N GLY A 27 0.53 -9.87 -3.94
CA GLY A 27 -0.53 -10.23 -2.98
C GLY A 27 -1.81 -10.77 -3.60
N HIS A 28 -1.96 -10.78 -4.92
CA HIS A 28 -3.22 -11.09 -5.63
C HIS A 28 -4.42 -10.25 -5.15
N MET A 29 -4.16 -8.99 -4.79
CA MET A 29 -5.19 -8.05 -4.34
C MET A 29 -5.74 -7.25 -5.51
N SER A 30 -6.97 -6.74 -5.37
CA SER A 30 -7.48 -5.75 -6.32
C SER A 30 -6.75 -4.41 -6.19
N PRO A 31 -6.73 -3.57 -7.24
CA PRO A 31 -6.11 -2.24 -7.18
C PRO A 31 -6.70 -1.34 -6.09
N GLY A 32 -8.01 -1.43 -5.86
CA GLY A 32 -8.71 -0.67 -4.82
C GLY A 32 -8.30 -1.09 -3.41
N GLU A 33 -8.20 -2.40 -3.15
CA GLU A 33 -7.71 -2.91 -1.86
C GLU A 33 -6.25 -2.55 -1.61
N SER A 34 -5.42 -2.57 -2.65
CA SER A 34 -4.01 -2.21 -2.57
C SER A 34 -3.83 -0.73 -2.20
N PHE A 35 -4.66 0.15 -2.79
CA PHE A 35 -4.67 1.58 -2.42
C PHE A 35 -5.14 1.80 -0.98
N ASP A 36 -6.17 1.09 -0.54
CA ASP A 36 -6.67 1.18 0.83
C ASP A 36 -5.59 0.76 1.84
N VAL A 37 -4.82 -0.30 1.56
CA VAL A 37 -3.67 -0.71 2.38
C VAL A 37 -2.60 0.38 2.46
N LEU A 38 -2.21 0.99 1.34
CA LEU A 38 -1.24 2.10 1.35
C LEU A 38 -1.73 3.27 2.19
N ARG A 39 -3.03 3.58 2.10
CA ARG A 39 -3.69 4.64 2.87
C ARG A 39 -3.72 4.32 4.37
N GLU A 40 -4.10 3.10 4.75
CA GLU A 40 -4.11 2.65 6.15
C GLU A 40 -2.70 2.70 6.76
N VAL A 41 -1.67 2.24 6.05
CA VAL A 41 -0.28 2.30 6.50
C VAL A 41 0.18 3.75 6.67
N SER A 42 -0.11 4.62 5.71
CA SER A 42 0.19 6.05 5.79
C SER A 42 -0.42 6.70 7.03
N MET A 43 -1.70 6.41 7.31
CA MET A 43 -2.40 6.94 8.48
C MET A 43 -1.84 6.41 9.81
N HIS A 44 -1.56 5.11 9.90
CA HIS A 44 -1.06 4.50 11.14
C HIS A 44 0.38 4.86 11.45
N THR A 45 1.22 5.06 10.44
CA THR A 45 2.63 5.45 10.61
C THR A 45 2.85 6.95 10.63
N ASN A 46 1.81 7.75 10.32
CA ASN A 46 1.89 9.19 10.11
C ASN A 46 2.94 9.59 9.05
N ILE A 47 3.20 8.70 8.09
CA ILE A 47 4.09 8.93 6.95
C ILE A 47 3.26 9.34 5.75
N LYS A 48 3.75 10.29 4.94
CA LYS A 48 3.06 10.71 3.71
C LYS A 48 2.86 9.51 2.78
N LEU A 49 1.64 9.36 2.24
CA LEU A 49 1.25 8.26 1.34
C LEU A 49 2.24 8.04 0.18
N ARG A 50 2.74 9.15 -0.41
CA ARG A 50 3.79 9.13 -1.43
C ARG A 50 5.03 8.37 -0.99
N HIS A 51 5.50 8.64 0.22
CA HIS A 51 6.71 8.02 0.76
C HIS A 51 6.49 6.54 1.08
N VAL A 52 5.29 6.19 1.59
CA VAL A 52 4.88 4.78 1.74
C VAL A 52 4.90 4.06 0.39
N ALA A 53 4.37 4.69 -0.67
CA ALA A 53 4.39 4.13 -2.02
C ALA A 53 5.81 3.93 -2.56
N GLU A 54 6.73 4.88 -2.34
CA GLU A 54 8.15 4.73 -2.71
C GLU A 54 8.81 3.54 -2.00
N LEU A 55 8.56 3.35 -0.70
CA LEU A 55 9.07 2.20 0.05
C LEU A 55 8.55 0.87 -0.48
N VAL A 56 7.27 0.82 -0.87
CA VAL A 56 6.66 -0.37 -1.47
C VAL A 56 7.25 -0.67 -2.85
N ILE A 57 7.49 0.35 -3.68
CA ILE A 57 8.15 0.18 -4.97
C ILE A 57 9.58 -0.33 -4.81
N GLU A 58 10.36 0.26 -3.88
CA GLU A 58 11.70 -0.21 -3.59
C GLU A 58 11.71 -1.67 -3.14
N TRP A 59 10.75 -2.08 -2.31
CA TRP A 59 10.58 -3.49 -1.95
C TRP A 59 10.23 -4.38 -3.12
N GLY A 60 9.30 -3.96 -3.99
CA GLY A 60 8.99 -4.70 -5.21
C GLY A 60 10.20 -4.91 -6.12
N ARG A 61 11.16 -3.97 -6.10
CA ARG A 61 12.39 -4.02 -6.89
C ARG A 61 13.53 -4.82 -6.25
N THR A 62 13.62 -4.86 -4.92
CA THR A 62 14.77 -5.41 -4.19
C THR A 62 14.46 -6.64 -3.34
N GLY A 63 13.18 -6.92 -3.09
CA GLY A 63 12.73 -7.89 -2.10
C GLY A 63 13.04 -7.49 -0.66
N ASN A 64 13.60 -6.30 -0.42
CA ASN A 64 14.10 -5.87 0.88
C ASN A 64 13.28 -4.69 1.42
N LEU A 65 12.41 -4.97 2.39
CA LEU A 65 11.67 -3.96 3.16
C LEU A 65 12.26 -3.91 4.57
N CYS A 66 12.36 -2.72 5.17
CA CYS A 66 12.78 -2.58 6.58
C CYS A 66 11.91 -3.49 7.49
N ALA A 67 12.54 -4.10 8.48
CA ALA A 67 11.94 -5.15 9.29
C ALA A 67 10.61 -4.73 9.93
N ASP A 68 10.54 -3.51 10.47
CA ASP A 68 9.33 -2.96 11.11
C ASP A 68 8.14 -2.84 10.14
N VAL A 69 8.39 -2.32 8.94
CA VAL A 69 7.34 -2.15 7.91
C VAL A 69 6.92 -3.50 7.34
N ARG A 70 7.87 -4.42 7.14
CA ARG A 70 7.58 -5.80 6.71
C ARG A 70 6.70 -6.53 7.70
N HIS A 71 7.03 -6.41 8.99
CA HIS A 71 6.30 -7.09 10.05
C HIS A 71 4.87 -6.57 10.16
N GLU A 72 4.68 -5.24 10.04
CA GLU A 72 3.33 -4.66 10.05
C GLU A 72 2.54 -5.04 8.79
N LEU A 73 3.18 -5.05 7.62
CA LEU A 73 2.52 -5.44 6.37
C LEU A 73 2.08 -6.91 6.42
N ASP A 74 2.97 -7.83 6.82
CA ASP A 74 2.67 -9.26 6.93
C ASP A 74 1.52 -9.53 7.91
N ARG A 75 1.56 -8.86 9.08
CA ARG A 75 0.49 -8.94 10.09
C ARG A 75 -0.87 -8.52 9.53
N ARG A 76 -0.93 -7.42 8.78
CA ARG A 76 -2.17 -6.90 8.18
C ARG A 76 -2.69 -7.81 7.07
N LEU A 77 -1.79 -8.33 6.23
CA LEU A 77 -2.13 -9.28 5.18
C LEU A 77 -2.68 -10.60 5.76
N ALA A 78 -2.08 -11.10 6.84
CA ALA A 78 -2.56 -12.28 7.56
C ALA A 78 -3.96 -12.05 8.19
N GLN A 79 -4.17 -10.88 8.80
CA GLN A 79 -5.47 -10.51 9.36
C GLN A 79 -6.57 -10.40 8.29
N ARG A 80 -6.29 -9.77 7.13
CA ARG A 80 -7.25 -9.68 6.01
C ARG A 80 -7.57 -11.06 5.42
N ARG A 81 -6.58 -11.95 5.28
CA ARG A 81 -6.84 -13.35 4.87
C ARG A 81 -7.76 -14.07 5.83
N ALA A 82 -7.57 -13.91 7.14
CA ALA A 82 -8.44 -14.49 8.16
C ALA A 82 -9.87 -13.91 8.12
N GLN A 83 -10.02 -12.61 7.85
CA GLN A 83 -11.32 -11.96 7.72
C GLN A 83 -12.07 -12.37 6.44
N GLY A 84 -11.35 -12.58 5.33
CA GLY A 84 -11.90 -13.11 4.09
C GLY A 84 -12.40 -14.56 4.23
N ALA A 85 -11.69 -15.39 5.00
CA ALA A 85 -12.10 -16.76 5.31
C ALA A 85 -13.36 -16.81 6.23
N ALA A 86 -13.52 -15.83 7.12
CA ALA A 86 -14.68 -15.75 8.02
C ALA A 86 -15.96 -15.23 7.34
N SER A 87 -15.87 -14.70 6.11
CA SER A 87 -17.00 -14.05 5.41
C SER A 87 -17.67 -14.93 4.35
N GLN A 88 -17.36 -16.23 4.27
CA GLN A 88 -18.01 -17.15 3.33
C GLN A 88 -19.00 -18.06 4.08
N PRO A 89 -20.32 -17.75 4.07
CA PRO A 89 -21.33 -18.68 4.55
C PRO A 89 -21.53 -19.81 3.53
N ALA A 90 -21.59 -21.04 4.04
CA ALA A 90 -21.91 -22.27 3.31
C ALA A 90 -23.38 -22.32 2.87
#